data_AF-A0A2U3KTC7-F1
#
_entry.id   AF-A0A2U3KTC7-F1
#
_cell.length_a   1.000
_cell.length_b   1.000
_cell.length_c   1.000
_cell.angle_alpha   90.00
_cell.angle_beta   90.00
_cell.angle_gamma   90.00
#
_symmetry.space_group_name_H-M   'P 1'
#
loop_
_entity.id
_entity.type
_entity.pdbx_description
1 polymer ?
#
loop_
_entity_poly.entity_id
_entity_poly.type
_entity_poly.pdbx_seq_one_letter_code
_entity_poly.pdbx_strand_id
1 'polypeptide(L)'
;MKWPIKLNMLLLDRGRISMARIAGELLWIAWLASIGLGPGHLDLSKHVIGADYLEYYSAGMAVRLGETDKLYDVAYLNDLEHSIAGPFEGHYLFVTPPLYALLYVPLSLLPYEISFLTWCVFGLFCLWISISLLRSSNTTHHFLWALTFFQYDTLTLS
;
A
#
# COMPACT_ATOMS: atom_id res chain seq x y z
N MET A 1 24.08 -25.55 35.96
CA MET A 1 22.66 -25.15 36.05
C MET A 1 22.17 -24.82 34.64
N LYS A 2 21.53 -25.79 33.96
CA LYS A 2 21.11 -25.65 32.55
C LYS A 2 19.73 -24.98 32.53
N TRP A 3 19.66 -23.73 32.09
CA TRP A 3 18.38 -23.07 31.78
C TRP A 3 17.69 -23.82 30.63
N PRO A 4 16.42 -24.22 30.74
CA PRO A 4 15.73 -24.83 29.61
C PRO A 4 15.33 -23.72 28.64
N ILE A 5 15.97 -23.71 27.47
CA ILE A 5 15.54 -22.98 26.27
C ILE A 5 14.26 -23.64 25.76
N LYS A 6 13.16 -23.50 26.51
CA LYS A 6 11.79 -23.88 26.12
C LYS A 6 10.89 -22.66 25.93
N LEU A 7 11.47 -21.47 25.77
CA LEU A 7 10.70 -20.27 25.45
C LEU A 7 10.14 -20.29 24.02
N ASN A 8 10.81 -20.99 23.09
CA ASN A 8 10.37 -21.07 21.69
C ASN A 8 9.14 -21.97 21.48
N MET A 9 8.83 -22.89 22.41
CA MET A 9 7.67 -23.79 22.32
C MET A 9 6.35 -23.13 22.79
N LEU A 10 6.43 -22.04 23.55
CA LEU A 10 5.27 -21.30 24.06
C LEU A 10 4.82 -20.16 23.11
N LEU A 11 5.61 -19.87 22.07
CA LEU A 11 5.40 -18.70 21.22
C LEU A 11 4.67 -18.98 19.90
N LEU A 12 4.49 -20.25 19.49
CA LEU A 12 3.92 -20.63 18.18
C LEU A 12 2.91 -21.78 18.31
N ASP A 13 1.77 -21.52 18.96
CA ASP A 13 0.62 -22.44 18.94
C ASP A 13 -0.18 -22.28 17.62
N ARG A 14 -0.79 -23.37 17.12
CA ARG A 14 -1.68 -23.36 15.93
C ARG A 14 -2.80 -22.31 16.09
N GLY A 15 -3.24 -22.07 17.32
CA GLY A 15 -4.20 -21.02 17.66
C GLY A 15 -3.73 -19.63 17.25
N ARG A 16 -2.45 -19.28 17.50
CA ARG A 16 -1.91 -17.94 17.17
C ARG A 16 -1.76 -17.72 15.67
N ILE A 17 -1.37 -18.75 14.92
CA ILE A 17 -1.31 -18.74 13.44
C ILE A 17 -2.71 -18.51 12.86
N SER A 18 -3.74 -19.18 13.41
CA SER A 18 -5.13 -18.98 13.00
C SER A 18 -5.62 -17.56 13.32
N MET A 19 -5.27 -17.02 14.48
CA MET A 19 -5.64 -15.64 14.85
C MET A 19 -5.01 -14.61 13.92
N ALA A 20 -3.75 -14.79 13.52
CA ALA A 20 -3.09 -13.91 12.55
C ALA A 20 -3.78 -13.95 11.17
N ARG A 21 -4.22 -15.13 10.69
CA ARG A 21 -5.03 -15.27 9.47
C ARG A 21 -6.32 -14.48 9.56
N ILE A 22 -7.10 -14.78 10.60
CA ILE A 22 -8.42 -14.17 10.80
C ILE A 22 -8.29 -12.66 10.94
N ALA A 23 -7.31 -12.18 11.70
CA ALA A 23 -7.05 -10.75 11.85
C ALA A 23 -6.69 -10.09 10.51
N GLY A 24 -5.82 -10.71 9.70
CA GLY A 24 -5.47 -10.21 8.37
C GLY A 24 -6.67 -10.18 7.42
N GLU A 25 -7.46 -11.26 7.36
CA GLU A 25 -8.67 -11.34 6.54
C GLU A 25 -9.71 -10.30 6.96
N LEU A 26 -9.97 -10.16 8.26
CA LEU A 26 -10.88 -9.14 8.80
C LEU A 26 -10.40 -7.73 8.48
N LEU A 27 -9.09 -7.48 8.55
CA LEU A 27 -8.51 -6.18 8.19
C LEU A 27 -8.75 -5.85 6.72
N TRP A 28 -8.48 -6.80 5.81
CA TRP A 28 -8.74 -6.61 4.37
C TRP A 28 -10.22 -6.36 4.09
N ILE A 29 -11.11 -7.16 4.69
CA ILE A 29 -12.56 -7.00 4.52
C ILE A 29 -13.01 -5.63 5.05
N ALA A 30 -12.57 -5.23 6.24
CA ALA A 30 -12.92 -3.95 6.83
C ALA A 30 -12.42 -2.77 5.97
N TRP A 31 -11.19 -2.86 5.46
CA TRP A 31 -10.61 -1.83 4.59
C TRP A 31 -11.34 -1.74 3.24
N LEU A 32 -11.60 -2.86 2.58
CA LEU A 32 -12.36 -2.90 1.32
C LEU A 32 -13.81 -2.42 1.50
N ALA A 33 -14.44 -2.76 2.62
CA ALA A 33 -15.76 -2.23 2.97
C ALA A 33 -15.71 -0.72 3.21
N SER A 34 -14.66 -0.20 3.86
CA SER A 34 -14.44 1.24 4.05
C SER A 34 -14.34 1.98 2.72
N ILE A 35 -13.61 1.41 1.75
CA ILE A 35 -13.50 1.95 0.39
C ILE A 35 -14.84 1.91 -0.34
N GLY A 36 -15.53 0.76 -0.33
CA GLY A 36 -16.75 0.56 -1.11
C GLY A 36 -17.97 1.33 -0.57
N LEU A 37 -17.97 1.67 0.72
CA LEU A 37 -19.04 2.43 1.37
C LEU A 37 -18.72 3.92 1.50
N GLY A 38 -17.48 4.33 1.24
CA GLY A 38 -17.05 5.72 1.25
C GLY A 38 -17.54 6.51 0.03
N PRO A 39 -17.66 7.85 0.13
CA PRO A 39 -18.12 8.68 -0.97
C PRO A 39 -16.97 8.99 -1.96
N GLY A 40 -17.14 8.60 -3.23
CA GLY A 40 -16.21 8.98 -4.31
C GLY A 40 -14.81 8.38 -4.12
N HIS A 41 -13.79 9.24 -4.02
CA HIS A 41 -12.40 8.83 -3.74
C HIS A 41 -12.04 8.86 -2.26
N LEU A 42 -13.04 8.99 -1.37
CA LEU A 42 -12.83 8.99 0.07
C LEU A 42 -13.31 7.67 0.67
N ASP A 43 -12.64 7.24 1.73
CA ASP A 43 -13.08 6.12 2.55
C ASP A 43 -14.23 6.54 3.50
N LEU A 44 -14.79 5.59 4.27
CA LEU A 44 -15.84 5.89 5.25
C LEU A 44 -15.42 6.91 6.33
N SER A 45 -14.13 7.03 6.58
CA SER A 45 -13.56 7.98 7.54
C SER A 45 -13.26 9.34 6.91
N LYS A 46 -13.62 9.54 5.63
CA LYS A 46 -13.35 10.74 4.82
C LYS A 46 -11.88 10.98 4.51
N HIS A 47 -11.04 9.96 4.60
CA HIS A 47 -9.66 10.03 4.11
C HIS A 47 -9.60 9.66 2.65
N VAL A 48 -8.64 10.23 1.92
CA VAL A 48 -8.39 9.88 0.52
C VAL A 48 -8.00 8.41 0.40
N ILE A 49 -8.68 7.69 -0.48
CA ILE A 49 -8.30 6.34 -0.89
C ILE A 49 -7.00 6.45 -1.67
N GLY A 50 -5.93 5.86 -1.12
CA GLY A 50 -4.60 5.99 -1.71
C GLY A 50 -3.97 7.36 -1.48
N ALA A 51 -4.21 7.98 -0.32
CA ALA A 51 -3.55 9.21 0.14
C ALA A 51 -2.06 9.32 -0.27
N ASP A 52 -1.25 8.32 0.08
CA ASP A 52 0.19 8.29 -0.26
C ASP A 52 0.45 8.24 -1.78
N TYR A 53 -0.48 7.70 -2.55
CA TYR A 53 -0.39 7.65 -4.02
C TYR A 53 -0.83 8.96 -4.67
N LEU A 54 -1.78 9.68 -4.06
CA LEU A 54 -2.32 10.93 -4.59
C LEU A 54 -1.22 11.98 -4.79
N GLU A 55 -0.30 12.11 -3.84
CA GLU A 55 0.87 13.01 -3.92
C GLU A 55 1.72 12.74 -5.18
N TYR A 56 1.99 11.47 -5.46
CA TYR A 56 2.80 11.09 -6.61
C TYR A 56 2.06 11.23 -7.93
N TYR A 57 0.76 10.92 -7.92
CA TYR A 57 -0.11 11.10 -9.06
C TYR A 57 -0.26 12.58 -9.43
N SER A 58 -0.49 13.47 -8.45
CA SER A 58 -0.61 14.91 -8.65
C SER A 58 0.70 15.50 -9.17
N ALA A 59 1.85 15.09 -8.63
CA ALA A 59 3.17 15.49 -9.12
C ALA A 59 3.44 15.00 -10.56
N GLY A 60 3.13 13.73 -10.86
CA GLY A 60 3.24 13.19 -12.23
C GLY A 60 2.34 13.93 -13.22
N MET A 61 1.14 14.32 -12.79
CA MET A 61 0.21 15.11 -13.58
C MET A 61 0.73 16.53 -13.82
N ALA A 62 1.29 17.19 -12.82
CA ALA A 62 1.91 18.52 -12.98
C ALA A 62 3.03 18.50 -14.03
N VAL A 63 3.89 17.48 -14.01
CA VAL A 63 4.93 17.29 -15.03
C VAL A 63 4.30 17.07 -16.41
N ARG A 64 3.28 16.21 -16.51
CA ARG A 64 2.56 15.95 -17.76
C ARG A 64 1.93 17.21 -18.36
N LEU A 65 1.44 18.12 -17.52
CA LEU A 65 0.84 19.40 -17.92
C LEU A 65 1.89 20.47 -18.29
N GLY A 66 3.18 20.17 -18.14
CA GLY A 66 4.27 21.11 -18.38
C GLY A 66 4.54 22.08 -17.23
N GLU A 67 3.91 21.86 -16.07
CA GLU A 67 4.00 22.72 -14.88
C GLU A 67 5.06 22.21 -13.89
N THR A 68 6.20 21.76 -14.41
CA THR A 68 7.27 21.15 -13.60
C THR A 68 7.91 22.15 -12.63
N ASP A 69 7.87 23.44 -12.95
CA ASP A 69 8.31 24.55 -12.11
C ASP A 69 7.49 24.70 -10.82
N LYS A 70 6.26 24.17 -10.80
CA LYS A 70 5.34 24.21 -9.64
C LYS A 70 5.34 22.94 -8.81
N LEU A 71 6.21 21.96 -9.08
CA LEU A 71 6.26 20.68 -8.36
C LEU A 71 6.45 20.79 -6.85
N TYR A 72 6.99 21.92 -6.36
CA TYR A 72 7.20 22.16 -4.93
C TYR A 72 6.36 23.34 -4.42
N ASP A 73 5.42 23.83 -5.23
CA ASP A 73 4.42 24.78 -4.78
C ASP A 73 3.31 24.02 -4.06
N VAL A 74 3.29 24.17 -2.73
CA VAL A 74 2.35 23.49 -1.85
C VAL A 74 0.90 23.86 -2.15
N ALA A 75 0.63 25.12 -2.47
CA ALA A 75 -0.72 25.58 -2.74
C ALA A 75 -1.23 24.98 -4.06
N TYR A 76 -0.39 25.02 -5.09
CA TYR A 76 -0.70 24.45 -6.39
C TYR A 76 -0.98 22.94 -6.32
N LEU A 77 -0.09 22.16 -5.69
CA LEU A 77 -0.29 20.72 -5.56
C LEU A 77 -1.52 20.40 -4.73
N ASN A 78 -1.75 21.12 -3.64
CA ASN A 78 -2.94 20.91 -2.82
C ASN A 78 -4.24 21.16 -3.61
N ASP A 79 -4.31 22.24 -4.39
CA ASP A 79 -5.47 22.53 -5.24
C ASP A 79 -5.68 21.41 -6.28
N LEU A 80 -4.59 20.89 -6.83
CA LEU A 80 -4.60 19.79 -7.78
C LEU A 80 -5.12 18.50 -7.13
N GLU A 81 -4.66 18.17 -5.93
CA GLU A 81 -5.11 17.02 -5.15
C GLU A 81 -6.59 17.09 -4.83
N HIS A 82 -7.07 18.25 -4.41
CA HIS A 82 -8.50 18.50 -4.15
C HIS A 82 -9.34 18.40 -5.42
N SER A 83 -8.80 18.81 -6.58
CA SER A 83 -9.49 18.66 -7.86
C SER A 83 -9.64 17.20 -8.29
N ILE A 84 -8.73 16.33 -7.84
CA ILE A 84 -8.73 14.89 -8.15
C ILE A 84 -9.63 14.14 -7.18
N ALA A 85 -9.34 14.21 -5.87
CA ALA A 85 -9.96 13.37 -4.85
C ALA A 85 -11.23 13.99 -4.22
N GLY A 86 -11.52 15.25 -4.53
CA GLY A 86 -12.53 16.05 -3.85
C GLY A 86 -12.02 16.67 -2.53
N PRO A 87 -12.91 17.31 -1.74
CA PRO A 87 -12.51 17.96 -0.50
C PRO A 87 -12.11 16.96 0.59
N PHE A 88 -10.93 17.12 1.17
CA PHE A 88 -10.46 16.34 2.32
C PHE A 88 -9.68 17.22 3.31
N GLU A 89 -9.44 16.71 4.52
CA GLU A 89 -8.62 17.41 5.51
C GLU A 89 -7.14 17.03 5.36
N GLY A 90 -6.26 18.03 5.35
CA GLY A 90 -4.81 17.86 5.27
C GLY A 90 -4.21 18.16 3.89
N HIS A 91 -2.90 17.95 3.79
CA HIS A 91 -2.11 18.16 2.57
C HIS A 91 -1.09 17.03 2.44
N TYR A 92 -0.94 16.48 1.24
CA TYR A 92 0.15 15.56 0.94
C TYR A 92 1.24 16.34 0.21
N LEU A 93 2.48 16.25 0.70
CA LEU A 93 3.56 17.13 0.27
C LEU A 93 4.55 16.36 -0.56
N PHE A 94 4.66 16.71 -1.84
CA PHE A 94 5.68 16.17 -2.72
C PHE A 94 7.08 16.65 -2.29
N VAL A 95 7.74 15.87 -1.44
CA VAL A 95 9.09 16.13 -0.92
C VAL A 95 10.17 15.30 -1.59
N THR A 96 9.79 14.48 -2.57
CA THR A 96 10.73 13.57 -3.25
C THR A 96 11.47 14.28 -4.39
N PRO A 97 12.64 13.75 -4.83
CA PRO A 97 13.37 14.32 -5.96
C PRO A 97 12.49 14.42 -7.22
N PRO A 98 12.71 15.42 -8.10
CA PRO A 98 11.79 15.69 -9.21
C PRO A 98 11.78 14.57 -10.25
N LEU A 99 12.86 13.79 -10.34
CA LEU A 99 12.93 12.60 -11.18
C LEU A 99 11.85 11.56 -10.81
N TYR A 100 11.44 11.52 -9.54
CA TYR A 100 10.44 10.57 -9.07
C TYR A 100 9.07 10.85 -9.70
N ALA A 101 8.70 12.11 -9.90
CA ALA A 101 7.44 12.50 -10.55
C ALA A 101 7.35 11.96 -12.00
N LEU A 102 8.47 11.82 -12.71
CA LEU A 102 8.48 11.27 -14.08
C LEU A 102 7.99 9.82 -14.15
N LEU A 103 8.20 9.04 -13.08
CA LEU A 103 7.71 7.66 -13.01
C LEU A 103 6.18 7.60 -13.01
N TYR A 104 5.54 8.66 -12.50
CA TYR A 104 4.09 8.76 -12.40
C TYR A 104 3.44 9.49 -13.57
N VAL A 105 4.21 10.09 -14.49
CA VAL A 105 3.68 10.67 -15.74
C VAL A 105 2.84 9.67 -16.54
N PRO A 106 3.30 8.44 -16.88
CA PRO A 106 2.47 7.50 -17.62
C PRO A 106 1.23 7.05 -16.84
N LEU A 107 1.33 6.97 -15.51
CA LEU A 107 0.21 6.64 -14.63
C LEU A 107 -0.82 7.78 -14.55
N SER A 108 -0.38 9.04 -14.64
CA SER A 108 -1.23 10.23 -14.64
C SER A 108 -2.06 10.43 -15.91
N LEU A 109 -1.83 9.61 -16.95
CA LEU A 109 -2.67 9.55 -18.15
C LEU A 109 -3.97 8.79 -17.92
N LEU A 110 -4.01 7.94 -16.89
CA LEU A 110 -5.17 7.15 -16.52
C LEU A 110 -6.04 7.94 -15.52
N PRO A 111 -7.37 7.70 -15.51
CA PRO A 111 -8.22 8.15 -14.40
C PRO A 111 -7.65 7.69 -13.06
N TYR A 112 -7.79 8.51 -12.02
CA TYR A 112 -7.15 8.29 -10.71
C TYR A 112 -7.39 6.89 -10.15
N GLU A 113 -8.61 6.37 -10.26
CA GLU A 113 -9.01 5.06 -9.74
C GLU A 113 -8.29 3.93 -10.46
N ILE A 114 -8.22 4.01 -11.79
CA ILE A 114 -7.55 3.02 -12.63
C ILE A 114 -6.03 3.10 -12.42
N SER A 115 -5.51 4.32 -12.26
CA SER A 115 -4.11 4.58 -11.97
C SER A 115 -3.69 3.96 -10.63
N PHE A 116 -4.46 4.23 -9.57
CA PHE A 116 -4.24 3.66 -8.24
C PHE A 116 -4.35 2.14 -8.23
N LEU A 117 -5.38 1.58 -8.89
CA LEU A 117 -5.52 0.12 -9.02
C LEU A 117 -4.32 -0.50 -9.74
N THR A 118 -3.85 0.14 -10.81
CA THR A 118 -2.67 -0.30 -11.57
C THR A 118 -1.42 -0.30 -10.68
N TRP A 119 -1.23 0.75 -9.89
CA TRP A 119 -0.14 0.85 -8.91
C TRP A 119 -0.19 -0.28 -7.88
N CYS A 120 -1.36 -0.54 -7.28
CA CYS A 120 -1.54 -1.62 -6.31
C CYS A 120 -1.26 -3.00 -6.91
N VAL A 121 -1.82 -3.29 -8.09
CA VAL A 121 -1.60 -4.57 -8.78
C VAL A 121 -0.12 -4.76 -9.14
N PHE A 122 0.54 -3.69 -9.62
CA PHE A 122 1.97 -3.73 -9.91
C PHE A 122 2.80 -4.03 -8.66
N GLY A 123 2.51 -3.37 -7.54
CA GLY A 123 3.18 -3.64 -6.25
C GLY A 123 3.00 -5.08 -5.76
N LEU A 124 1.77 -5.60 -5.83
CA LEU A 124 1.47 -6.99 -5.48
C LEU A 124 2.18 -7.99 -6.41
N PHE A 125 2.25 -7.67 -7.70
CA PHE A 125 2.99 -8.48 -8.67
C PHE A 125 4.50 -8.49 -8.37
N CYS A 126 5.10 -7.33 -8.08
CA CYS A 126 6.50 -7.23 -7.67
C CYS A 126 6.78 -8.00 -6.38
N LEU A 127 5.87 -7.96 -5.40
CA LEU A 127 5.96 -8.76 -4.17
C LEU A 127 5.96 -10.26 -4.49
N TRP A 128 5.03 -10.72 -5.34
CA TRP A 128 4.94 -12.11 -5.75
C TRP A 128 6.21 -12.58 -6.49
N ILE A 129 6.75 -11.75 -7.41
CA ILE A 129 8.03 -12.03 -8.09
C ILE A 129 9.16 -12.13 -7.07
N SER A 130 9.24 -11.20 -6.12
CA SER A 130 10.30 -11.16 -5.11
C SER A 130 10.33 -12.45 -4.29
N ILE A 131 9.17 -12.92 -3.85
CA ILE A 131 9.03 -14.20 -3.12
C ILE A 131 9.39 -15.39 -4.02
N SER A 132 9.02 -15.35 -5.31
CA SER A 132 9.37 -16.40 -6.27
C SER A 132 10.87 -16.50 -6.49
N LEU A 133 11.56 -15.36 -6.58
CA LEU A 133 13.01 -15.29 -6.75
C LEU A 133 13.79 -15.82 -5.53
N LEU A 134 13.21 -15.73 -4.34
CA LEU A 134 13.78 -16.32 -3.12
C LEU A 134 13.70 -17.86 -3.09
N ARG A 135 13.20 -18.51 -4.15
CA ARG A 135 13.10 -19.98 -4.29
C ARG A 135 12.34 -20.63 -3.13
N SER A 136 11.29 -19.96 -2.67
CA SER A 136 10.40 -20.51 -1.64
C SER A 136 9.78 -21.82 -2.12
N SER A 137 9.70 -22.81 -1.22
CA SER A 137 9.04 -24.10 -1.49
C SER A 137 7.55 -23.96 -1.82
N ASN A 138 6.92 -22.87 -1.39
CA ASN A 138 5.54 -22.55 -1.70
C ASN A 138 5.34 -21.02 -1.78
N THR A 139 5.64 -20.43 -2.93
CA THR A 139 5.52 -18.99 -3.19
C THR A 139 4.14 -18.45 -2.82
N THR A 140 3.06 -19.11 -3.24
CA THR A 140 1.68 -18.63 -3.02
C THR A 140 1.35 -18.56 -1.54
N HIS A 141 1.74 -19.57 -0.75
CA HIS A 141 1.53 -19.56 0.69
C HIS A 141 2.24 -18.37 1.36
N HIS A 142 3.51 -18.12 1.01
CA HIS A 142 4.28 -17.00 1.57
C HIS A 142 3.74 -15.64 1.11
N PHE A 143 3.26 -15.55 -0.13
CA PHE A 143 2.60 -14.35 -0.64
C PHE A 143 1.32 -14.04 0.15
N LEU A 144 0.42 -15.01 0.30
CA LEU A 144 -0.79 -14.84 1.11
C LEU A 144 -0.46 -14.51 2.57
N TRP A 145 0.63 -15.05 3.08
CA TRP A 145 1.13 -14.72 4.42
C TRP A 145 1.64 -13.29 4.56
N ALA A 146 2.37 -12.78 3.57
CA ALA A 146 2.80 -11.39 3.56
C ALA A 146 1.61 -10.42 3.62
N LEU A 147 0.46 -10.79 3.03
CA LEU A 147 -0.76 -9.97 3.06
C LEU A 147 -1.43 -9.92 4.44
N THR A 148 -1.01 -10.72 5.41
CA THR A 148 -1.56 -10.67 6.78
C THR A 148 -0.82 -9.70 7.68
N PHE A 149 0.28 -9.10 7.21
CA PHE A 149 1.12 -8.16 7.95
C PHE A 149 1.77 -8.74 9.23
N PHE A 150 1.66 -10.06 9.45
CA PHE A 150 2.29 -10.76 10.56
C PHE A 150 3.54 -11.51 10.08
N GLN A 151 4.64 -11.33 10.82
CA GLN A 151 5.86 -12.10 10.60
C GLN A 151 5.70 -13.49 11.21
N TYR A 152 6.05 -14.53 10.43
CA TYR A 152 6.09 -15.92 10.89
C TYR A 152 7.39 -16.56 10.42
N ASP A 153 8.23 -16.97 11.36
CA ASP A 153 9.44 -17.74 11.04
C ASP A 153 9.07 -19.19 10.74
N THR A 154 9.26 -19.62 9.49
CA THR A 154 9.00 -20.99 9.03
C THR A 154 10.06 -22.01 9.44
N LEU A 155 11.13 -21.58 10.11
CA LEU A 155 12.30 -22.41 10.46
C LEU A 155 12.01 -23.56 11.45
N THR A 156 10.77 -23.71 11.93
CA THR A 156 10.41 -24.72 12.94
C THR A 156 9.58 -25.89 12.41
N LEU A 157 9.34 -26.01 11.10
CA LEU A 157 8.50 -27.07 10.52
C LEU A 157 9.20 -27.95 9.45
N SER A 158 10.53 -28.06 9.49
CA SER A 158 11.29 -29.07 8.75
C SER A 158 11.68 -30.23 9.67
#